data_AF-A0A926UJS6-F1
#
_entry.id   AF-A0A926UJS6-F1
#
_cell.length_a   1.000
_cell.length_b   1.000
_cell.length_c   1.000
_cell.angle_alpha   90.00
_cell.angle_beta   90.00
_cell.angle_gamma   90.00
#
_symmetry.space_group_name_H-M   'P 1'
#
loop_
_entity.id
_entity.type
_entity.pdbx_description
1 polymer ?
#
loop_
_entity_poly.entity_id
_entity_poly.type
_entity_poly.pdbx_seq_one_letter_code
_entity_poly.pdbx_strand_id
1 'polypeptide(L)' 'MGFDQFRKQLEYKTQLYGSKLVVVDRFYPSSKTCPDCGEKNLNYH' A
#
# COMPACT_ATOMS: atom_id res chain seq x y z
N MET A 1 -3.89 18.24 6.52
CA MET A 1 -2.40 18.16 6.56
C MET A 1 -2.05 16.81 7.15
N GLY A 2 -1.27 15.91 6.51
CA GLY A 2 -0.87 14.70 7.26
C GLY A 2 -0.28 13.47 6.59
N PHE A 3 0.01 13.44 5.28
CA PHE A 3 0.73 12.30 4.68
C PHE A 3 1.82 12.70 3.67
N ASP A 4 1.88 13.98 3.28
CA ASP A 4 2.88 14.50 2.32
C ASP A 4 4.32 14.34 2.84
N GLN A 5 4.57 14.70 4.11
CA GLN A 5 5.88 14.54 4.73
C GLN A 5 6.27 13.06 4.90
N PHE A 6 5.30 12.22 5.22
CA PHE A 6 5.50 10.77 5.34
C PHE A 6 5.88 10.15 4.00
N ARG A 7 5.20 10.56 2.91
CA ARG A 7 5.53 10.17 1.54
C ARG A 7 6.94 10.60 1.16
N LYS A 8 7.32 11.85 1.44
CA LYS A 8 8.68 12.38 1.17
C LYS A 8 9.77 11.58 1.86
N GLN A 9 9.55 11.18 3.12
CA GLN A 9 10.50 10.33 3.85
C GLN A 9 10.63 8.93 3.22
N LEU A 10 9.52 8.34 2.76
CA LEU A 10 9.53 7.06 2.07
C LEU A 10 10.23 7.15 0.71
N GLU A 11 9.97 8.18 -0.08
CA GLU A 11 10.66 8.41 -1.36
C GLU A 11 12.17 8.51 -1.17
N TYR A 12 12.61 9.36 -0.24
CA TYR A 12 14.03 9.52 0.09
C TYR A 12 14.70 8.19 0.48
N LYS A 13 14.10 7.43 1.41
CA LYS A 13 14.64 6.14 1.83
C LYS A 13 14.65 5.14 0.68
N THR A 14 13.59 5.09 -0.10
CA THR A 14 13.46 4.17 -1.22
C THR A 14 14.56 4.40 -2.26
N GLN A 15 14.86 5.66 -2.58
CA GLN A 15 15.95 6.04 -3.48
C GLN A 15 17.32 5.63 -2.94
N LEU A 16 17.55 5.80 -1.62
CA LEU A 16 18.81 5.42 -0.97
C LEU A 16 19.08 3.91 -1.00
N TYR A 17 18.05 3.10 -0.78
CA TYR A 17 18.19 1.65 -0.70
C TYR A 17 17.96 0.94 -2.04
N GLY A 18 17.62 1.68 -3.11
CA GLY A 18 17.26 1.11 -4.41
C GLY A 18 15.95 0.31 -4.40
N SER A 19 15.11 0.50 -3.38
CA SER A 19 13.81 -0.17 -3.25
C SER A 19 12.78 0.44 -4.20
N LYS A 20 11.60 -0.15 -4.33
CA LYS A 20 10.49 0.40 -5.12
C LYS A 20 9.35 0.86 -4.21
N LEU A 21 8.95 2.14 -4.32
CA LEU A 21 7.79 2.69 -3.62
C LEU A 21 6.57 2.63 -4.55
N VAL A 22 5.53 1.91 -4.13
CA VAL A 22 4.24 1.87 -4.84
C VAL A 22 3.19 2.53 -3.95
N VAL A 23 2.62 3.63 -4.44
CA VAL A 23 1.53 4.34 -3.75
C VAL A 23 0.21 3.84 -4.30
N VAL A 24 -0.60 3.23 -3.45
CA VAL A 24 -1.95 2.75 -3.79
C VAL A 24 -3.00 3.76 -3.33
N ASP A 25 -4.17 3.73 -3.98
CA ASP A 25 -5.29 4.60 -3.63
C ASP A 25 -5.81 4.32 -2.20
N ARG A 26 -6.41 5.33 -1.57
CA ARG A 26 -6.94 5.23 -0.21
C ARG A 26 -8.05 4.17 -0.07
N PHE A 27 -8.79 3.90 -1.14
CA PHE A 27 -9.83 2.88 -1.18
C PHE A 27 -9.31 1.51 -1.64
N TYR A 28 -7.99 1.34 -1.75
CA TYR A 28 -7.40 0.06 -2.09
C TYR A 28 -7.75 -1.00 -1.02
N PRO A 29 -8.43 -2.12 -1.39
CA PRO A 29 -8.99 -3.07 -0.44
C PRO A 29 -7.94 -4.04 0.12
N SER A 30 -6.84 -3.52 0.70
CA SER A 30 -5.74 -4.37 1.19
C SER A 30 -6.19 -5.31 2.31
N SER A 31 -7.01 -4.83 3.24
CA SER A 31 -7.47 -5.63 4.39
C SER A 31 -8.63 -6.58 4.05
N LYS A 32 -9.22 -6.44 2.87
CA LYS A 32 -10.30 -7.31 2.38
C LYS A 32 -9.82 -8.23 1.27
N THR A 33 -8.55 -8.19 0.89
CA THR A 33 -7.99 -9.09 -0.12
C THR A 33 -7.33 -10.25 0.60
N CYS A 34 -7.83 -11.46 0.34
CA CYS A 34 -7.24 -12.70 0.82
C CYS A 34 -5.78 -12.81 0.33
N PRO A 35 -4.77 -12.93 1.21
CA PRO A 35 -3.38 -13.06 0.75
C PRO A 35 -3.09 -14.43 0.11
N ASP A 36 -3.93 -15.44 0.40
CA ASP A 36 -3.83 -16.79 -0.13
C ASP A 36 -4.49 -16.92 -1.51
N CYS A 37 -5.64 -16.27 -1.68
CA CYS A 37 -6.54 -16.48 -2.82
C CYS A 37 -6.77 -15.23 -3.69
N GLY A 38 -6.32 -14.04 -3.26
CA GLY A 38 -6.44 -12.78 -4.01
C GLY A 38 -7.86 -12.23 -4.14
N GLU A 39 -8.87 -12.93 -3.61
CA GLU A 39 -10.25 -12.51 -3.70
C GLU A 39 -10.58 -11.42 -2.67
N LYS A 40 -11.32 -10.41 -3.15
CA LYS A 40 -11.88 -9.36 -2.31
C LYS A 40 -13.05 -9.99 -1.56
N ASN A 41 -12.89 -10.18 -0.25
CA ASN A 41 -13.85 -10.81 0.64
C ASN A 41 -15.22 -10.12 0.53
N LEU A 42 -16.06 -10.66 -0.36
CA LEU A 42 -17.46 -10.34 -0.56
C LEU A 42 -18.27 -11.52 0.02
N ASN A 43 -18.19 -11.70 1.34
CA ASN A 43 -19.15 -12.51 2.11
C ASN A 43 -19.45 -13.96 1.64
N TYR A 44 -18.46 -14.80 1.33
CA TYR A 44 -18.67 -16.26 1.42
C TYR A 44 -17.33 -17.01 1.42
N HIS A 45 -17.05 -17.71 2.52
CA HIS A 45 -16.24 -18.92 2.54
C HIS A 45 -17.02 -19.95 3.36
#